data_AF-X0YCJ0-F1
#
_entry.id   AF-X0YCJ0-F1
#
_cell.length_a   1.000
_cell.length_b   1.000
_cell.length_c   1.000
_cell.angle_alpha   90.00
_cell.angle_beta   90.00
_cell.angle_gamma   90.00
#
_symmetry.space_group_name_H-M   'P 1'
#
loop_
_entity.id
_entity.type
_entity.pdbx_description
1 polymer ?
#
loop_
_entity_poly.entity_id
_entity_poly.type
_entity_poly.pdbx_seq_one_letter_code
_entity_poly.pdbx_strand_id
1 'polypeptide(L)'
;RPGIYSARYSGENATDEDNNDLLLKELADTPTKKRGAGYYCHVAVADPTGEIRAESSGICRGRIRTERAGSNGFGYDPLFEVVEYHRTFGELGPSVKEALSHRARATRAIVPQLVALASSGTMVG
;
A
#
# COMPACT_ATOMS: atom_id res chain seq x y z
N ARG A 1 0.72 -13.31 -2.92
CA ARG A 1 -0.63 -13.00 -3.44
C ARG A 1 -1.32 -12.12 -2.39
N PRO A 2 -2.30 -11.25 -2.72
CA PRO A 2 -3.01 -11.09 -3.99
C PRO A 2 -2.38 -10.13 -5.02
N GLY A 3 -1.45 -9.24 -4.63
CA GLY A 3 -0.73 -8.38 -5.58
C GLY A 3 -1.68 -7.42 -6.32
N ILE A 4 -1.62 -7.36 -7.66
CA ILE A 4 -2.50 -6.48 -8.46
C ILE A 4 -3.99 -6.80 -8.31
N TYR A 5 -4.34 -8.01 -7.86
CA TYR A 5 -5.72 -8.44 -7.64
C TYR A 5 -6.23 -8.14 -6.22
N SER A 6 -5.50 -7.33 -5.44
CA SER A 6 -5.82 -7.08 -4.02
C SER A 6 -7.24 -6.59 -3.77
N ALA A 7 -7.82 -5.78 -4.65
CA ALA A 7 -9.19 -5.27 -4.51
C ALA A 7 -10.27 -6.32 -4.87
N ARG A 8 -9.92 -7.34 -5.66
CA ARG A 8 -10.83 -8.37 -6.18
C ARG A 8 -10.42 -9.76 -5.72
N TYR A 9 -9.76 -9.85 -4.57
CA TYR A 9 -9.10 -11.08 -4.16
C TYR A 9 -10.13 -12.20 -3.89
N SER A 10 -11.30 -11.86 -3.33
CA SER A 10 -12.43 -12.76 -3.16
C SER A 10 -13.43 -12.77 -4.33
N GLY A 11 -13.14 -12.07 -5.44
CA GLY A 11 -13.97 -12.06 -6.65
C GLY A 11 -14.33 -10.67 -7.16
N GLU A 12 -15.21 -10.62 -8.17
CA GLU A 12 -15.55 -9.39 -8.91
C GLU A 12 -16.30 -8.34 -8.06
N ASN A 13 -17.09 -8.79 -7.09
CA ASN A 13 -17.86 -7.95 -6.16
C ASN A 13 -17.29 -7.98 -4.72
N ALA A 14 -15.99 -8.22 -4.60
CA ALA A 14 -15.32 -8.35 -3.30
C ALA A 14 -15.46 -7.07 -2.44
N THR A 15 -15.88 -7.25 -1.20
CA THR A 15 -15.73 -6.21 -0.17
C THR A 15 -14.39 -6.33 0.57
N ASP A 16 -14.00 -5.29 1.30
CA ASP A 16 -12.84 -5.35 2.19
C ASP A 16 -12.97 -6.47 3.23
N GLU A 17 -14.19 -6.72 3.73
CA GLU A 17 -14.45 -7.78 4.69
C GLU A 17 -14.24 -9.16 4.08
N ASP A 18 -14.82 -9.41 2.89
CA ASP A 18 -14.68 -10.68 2.17
C ASP A 18 -13.21 -11.00 1.84
N ASN A 19 -12.48 -9.99 1.39
CA ASN A 19 -11.06 -10.08 1.07
C ASN A 19 -10.23 -10.44 2.32
N ASN A 20 -10.56 -9.82 3.46
CA ASN A 20 -9.91 -10.11 4.74
C ASN A 20 -10.24 -11.52 5.25
N ASP A 21 -11.49 -11.98 5.13
CA ASP A 21 -11.89 -13.33 5.54
C ASP A 21 -11.19 -14.39 4.71
N LEU A 22 -11.12 -14.20 3.38
CA LEU A 22 -10.38 -15.10 2.49
C LEU A 22 -8.89 -15.15 2.86
N LEU A 23 -8.28 -13.98 3.12
CA LEU A 23 -6.88 -13.91 3.52
C LEU A 23 -6.61 -14.66 4.83
N LEU A 24 -7.47 -14.48 5.83
CA LEU A 24 -7.35 -15.19 7.11
C LEU A 24 -7.50 -16.70 6.94
N LYS A 25 -8.47 -17.13 6.12
CA LYS A 25 -8.71 -18.54 5.79
C LYS A 25 -7.49 -19.17 5.11
N GLU A 26 -6.92 -18.52 4.10
CA GLU A 26 -5.74 -19.04 3.40
C GLU A 26 -4.49 -19.11 4.29
N LEU A 27 -4.41 -18.23 5.30
CA LEU A 27 -3.29 -18.18 6.24
C LEU A 27 -3.53 -18.92 7.56
N ALA A 28 -4.63 -19.66 7.70
CA ALA A 28 -5.03 -20.30 8.97
C ALA A 28 -3.91 -21.16 9.58
N ASP A 29 -3.27 -21.99 8.75
CA ASP A 29 -2.17 -22.89 9.18
C ASP A 29 -0.77 -22.26 9.04
N THR A 30 -0.69 -20.97 8.69
CA THR A 30 0.59 -20.28 8.50
C THR A 30 1.07 -19.66 9.82
N PRO A 31 2.22 -20.09 10.37
CA PRO A 31 2.77 -19.53 11.59
C PRO A 31 3.08 -18.04 11.43
N THR A 32 2.91 -17.24 12.48
CA THR A 32 3.13 -15.77 12.47
C THR A 32 4.45 -15.33 11.85
N LYS A 33 5.54 -16.09 12.07
CA LYS A 33 6.87 -15.81 11.50
C LYS A 33 6.92 -15.92 9.97
N LYS A 34 5.97 -16.62 9.34
CA LYS A 34 5.86 -16.82 7.89
C LYS A 34 4.78 -15.95 7.24
N ARG A 35 4.05 -15.12 8.00
CA ARG A 35 2.97 -14.24 7.52
C ARG A 35 3.49 -12.87 7.05
N GLY A 36 4.73 -12.79 6.58
CA GLY A 36 5.31 -11.53 6.10
C GLY A 36 4.52 -10.97 4.92
N ALA A 37 4.26 -9.67 4.92
CA ALA A 37 3.51 -8.99 3.88
C ALA A 37 4.08 -7.61 3.60
N GLY A 38 3.65 -7.01 2.49
CA GLY A 38 4.01 -5.64 2.18
C GLY A 38 2.96 -4.95 1.34
N TYR A 39 2.74 -3.68 1.65
CA TYR A 39 2.06 -2.76 0.74
C TYR A 39 3.06 -2.13 -0.22
N TYR A 40 2.68 -2.05 -1.48
CA TYR A 40 3.49 -1.51 -2.57
C TYR A 40 2.72 -0.37 -3.23
N CYS A 41 3.38 0.77 -3.42
CA CYS A 41 2.87 1.89 -4.23
C CYS A 41 3.89 2.13 -5.34
N HIS A 42 3.38 2.30 -6.55
CA HIS A 42 4.15 2.81 -7.68
C HIS A 42 3.45 4.05 -8.20
N VAL A 43 4.21 5.10 -8.49
CA VAL A 43 3.71 6.36 -9.01
C VAL A 43 4.50 6.65 -10.27
N ALA A 44 3.80 6.89 -11.37
CA ALA A 44 4.38 7.30 -12.64
C ALA A 44 3.71 8.60 -13.11
N VAL A 45 4.50 9.47 -13.73
CA VAL A 45 4.08 10.74 -14.31
C VAL A 45 4.45 10.68 -15.79
N ALA A 46 3.44 10.77 -16.64
CA ALA A 46 3.61 10.75 -18.09
C ALA A 46 3.33 12.14 -18.68
N ASP A 47 3.97 12.45 -19.80
CA ASP A 47 3.65 13.63 -20.60
C ASP A 47 2.41 13.38 -21.49
N PRO A 48 1.92 14.40 -22.25
CA PRO A 48 0.76 14.22 -23.13
C PRO A 48 0.95 13.21 -24.26
N THR A 49 2.20 12.84 -24.59
CA THR A 49 2.49 11.80 -25.59
C THR A 49 2.40 10.38 -25.01
N GLY A 50 2.33 10.28 -23.68
CA GLY A 50 2.30 9.02 -22.94
C GLY A 50 3.69 8.54 -22.49
N GLU A 51 4.75 9.33 -22.69
CA GLU A 51 6.09 8.99 -22.23
C GLU A 51 6.21 9.20 -20.72
N ILE A 52 6.69 8.19 -19.98
CA ILE A 52 6.93 8.31 -18.54
C ILE A 52 8.14 9.21 -18.31
N ARG A 53 7.91 10.36 -17.68
CA ARG A 53 8.94 11.38 -17.40
C ARG A 53 9.51 11.28 -15.99
N ALA A 54 8.75 10.70 -15.07
CA ALA A 54 9.19 10.42 -13.71
C ALA A 54 8.46 9.21 -13.15
N GLU A 55 9.16 8.41 -12.36
CA GLU A 55 8.59 7.27 -11.67
C GLU A 55 9.19 7.10 -10.28
N SER A 56 8.42 6.51 -9.38
CA SER A 56 8.88 6.18 -8.03
C SER A 56 8.10 5.01 -7.49
N SER A 57 8.65 4.37 -6.46
CA SER A 57 7.93 3.37 -5.69
C SER A 57 8.16 3.52 -4.21
N GLY A 58 7.24 2.99 -3.43
CA GLY A 58 7.31 2.94 -1.98
C GLY A 58 6.81 1.59 -1.49
N ILE A 59 7.51 1.04 -0.50
CA ILE A 59 7.16 -0.24 0.11
C ILE A 59 7.03 -0.03 1.61
N CYS A 60 5.99 -0.60 2.19
CA CYS A 60 5.83 -0.76 3.63
C CYS A 60 5.75 -2.25 3.93
N ARG A 61 6.73 -2.77 4.68
CA ARG A 61 6.79 -4.19 5.08
C ARG A 61 6.18 -4.36 6.47
N GLY A 62 5.55 -5.49 6.67
CA GLY A 62 4.87 -5.83 7.91
C GLY A 62 4.52 -7.31 7.93
N ARG A 63 3.51 -7.67 8.70
CA ARG A 63 2.98 -9.03 8.74
C ARG A 63 1.47 -9.04 8.87
N ILE A 64 0.84 -10.12 8.43
CA ILE A 64 -0.61 -10.31 8.57
C ILE A 64 -0.91 -10.95 9.92
N ARG A 65 -1.77 -10.31 10.71
CA ARG A 65 -2.28 -10.87 11.98
C ARG A 65 -3.23 -12.05 11.74
N THR A 66 -3.49 -12.79 12.81
CA THR A 66 -4.50 -13.86 12.86
C THR A 66 -5.91 -13.30 13.06
N GLU A 67 -6.02 -12.08 13.56
CA GLU A 67 -7.28 -11.42 13.91
C GLU A 67 -7.23 -9.94 13.51
N ARG A 68 -8.40 -9.38 13.21
CA ARG A 68 -8.58 -7.96 12.88
C ARG A 68 -8.40 -7.10 14.14
N ALA A 69 -7.72 -5.96 14.01
CA ALA A 69 -7.60 -4.99 15.09
C ALA A 69 -7.72 -3.55 14.56
N GLY A 70 -8.42 -2.71 15.32
CA GLY A 70 -8.67 -1.31 15.01
C GLY A 70 -9.78 -1.08 13.97
N SER A 71 -10.29 0.14 13.92
CA SER A 71 -11.43 0.55 13.09
C SER A 71 -11.10 1.64 12.08
N ASN A 72 -9.83 2.08 12.01
CA ASN A 72 -9.39 3.08 11.06
C ASN A 72 -8.95 2.43 9.74
N GLY A 73 -8.80 3.25 8.69
CA GLY A 73 -8.26 2.78 7.42
C GLY A 73 -9.28 2.03 6.56
N PHE A 74 -8.79 1.20 5.65
CA PHE A 74 -9.58 0.45 4.66
C PHE A 74 -8.81 -0.78 4.16
N GLY A 75 -9.47 -1.66 3.40
CA GLY A 75 -8.86 -2.86 2.83
C GLY A 75 -8.28 -3.78 3.91
N TYR A 76 -7.00 -4.13 3.76
CA TYR A 76 -6.30 -5.04 4.68
C TYR A 76 -5.68 -4.34 5.91
N ASP A 77 -5.96 -3.05 6.12
CA ASP A 77 -5.39 -2.29 7.24
C ASP A 77 -5.65 -2.93 8.62
N PRO A 78 -6.85 -3.48 8.92
CA PRO A 78 -7.11 -4.12 10.21
C PRO A 78 -6.29 -5.39 10.45
N LEU A 79 -5.69 -5.97 9.40
CA LEU A 79 -4.86 -7.18 9.49
C LEU A 79 -3.37 -6.92 9.32
N PHE A 80 -2.99 -5.81 8.66
CA PHE A 80 -1.60 -5.49 8.37
C PHE A 80 -0.91 -4.84 9.57
N GLU A 81 -0.06 -5.59 10.26
CA GLU A 81 0.75 -5.12 11.37
C GLU A 81 2.07 -4.51 10.91
N VAL A 82 2.34 -3.30 11.40
CA VAL A 82 3.66 -2.68 11.32
C VAL A 82 4.47 -3.14 12.53
N VAL A 83 5.46 -4.00 12.29
CA VAL A 83 6.17 -4.76 13.34
C VAL A 83 6.81 -3.83 14.37
N GLU A 84 7.37 -2.71 13.92
CA GLU A 84 8.04 -1.71 14.75
C GLU A 84 7.10 -1.00 15.73
N TYR A 85 5.80 -0.98 15.44
CA TYR A 85 4.77 -0.32 16.27
C TYR A 85 3.89 -1.31 17.02
N HIS A 86 4.05 -2.61 16.78
CA HIS A 86 3.20 -3.68 17.33
C HIS A 86 1.69 -3.40 17.17
N ARG A 87 1.32 -2.72 16.09
CA ARG A 87 -0.04 -2.26 15.80
C ARG A 87 -0.37 -2.43 14.33
N THR A 88 -1.63 -2.69 14.04
CA THR A 88 -2.14 -2.73 12.66
C THR A 88 -2.33 -1.33 12.11
N PHE A 89 -2.38 -1.18 10.79
CA PHE A 89 -2.81 0.10 10.22
C PHE A 89 -4.23 0.49 10.62
N GLY A 90 -5.10 -0.47 10.97
CA GLY A 90 -6.42 -0.18 11.52
C GLY A 90 -6.38 0.41 12.93
N GLU A 91 -5.37 0.05 13.73
CA GLU A 91 -5.12 0.61 15.06
C GLU A 91 -4.37 1.95 14.99
N LEU A 92 -3.54 2.14 13.95
CA LEU A 92 -2.82 3.37 13.72
C LEU A 92 -3.77 4.44 13.14
N GLY A 93 -3.78 5.62 13.75
CA GLY A 93 -4.56 6.74 13.24
C GLY A 93 -4.09 7.22 11.85
N PRO A 94 -4.92 8.01 11.15
CA PRO A 94 -4.62 8.50 9.79
C PRO A 94 -3.30 9.26 9.70
N SER A 95 -2.94 10.04 10.72
CA SER A 95 -1.67 10.79 10.77
C SER A 95 -0.42 9.91 10.69
N VAL A 96 -0.45 8.74 11.36
CA VAL A 96 0.67 7.78 11.33
C VAL A 96 0.74 7.11 9.95
N LYS A 97 -0.42 6.80 9.36
CA LYS A 97 -0.50 6.22 8.02
C LYS A 97 0.01 7.20 6.95
N GLU A 98 -0.32 8.49 7.06
CA GLU A 98 0.20 9.54 6.17
C GLU A 98 1.71 9.72 6.30
N ALA A 99 2.27 9.56 7.50
CA ALA A 99 3.71 9.66 7.69
C ALA A 99 4.45 8.42 7.15
N LEU A 100 3.92 7.21 7.36
CA LEU A 100 4.69 5.96 7.23
C LEU A 100 4.28 5.06 6.06
N SER A 101 3.13 5.30 5.43
CA SER A 101 2.63 4.42 4.38
C SER A 101 3.54 4.38 3.14
N HIS A 102 3.47 3.26 2.44
CA HIS A 102 4.06 3.04 1.12
C HIS A 102 3.73 4.17 0.13
N ARG A 103 2.48 4.70 0.15
CA ARG A 103 2.08 5.86 -0.65
C ARG A 103 2.87 7.11 -0.31
N ALA A 104 2.94 7.47 0.97
CA ALA A 104 3.71 8.64 1.40
C ALA A 104 5.20 8.54 1.04
N ARG A 105 5.77 7.33 1.10
CA ARG A 105 7.15 7.06 0.64
C ARG A 105 7.30 7.28 -0.86
N ALA A 106 6.40 6.72 -1.67
CA ALA A 106 6.43 6.90 -3.12
C ALA A 106 6.24 8.38 -3.52
N THR A 107 5.23 9.05 -2.95
CA THR A 107 4.97 10.47 -3.22
C THR A 107 6.15 11.35 -2.83
N ARG A 108 6.78 11.14 -1.67
CA ARG A 108 7.99 11.91 -1.32
C ARG A 108 9.16 11.64 -2.28
N ALA A 109 9.29 10.41 -2.78
CA ALA A 109 10.36 10.04 -3.70
C ALA A 109 10.20 10.64 -5.11
N ILE A 110 8.98 10.95 -5.56
CA ILE A 110 8.76 11.56 -6.89
C ILE A 110 8.91 13.08 -6.90
N VAL A 111 8.74 13.75 -5.75
CA VAL A 111 8.78 15.23 -5.66
C VAL A 111 10.05 15.85 -6.26
N PRO A 112 11.28 15.36 -6.00
CA PRO A 112 12.48 15.94 -6.59
C PRO A 112 12.51 15.85 -8.12
N GLN A 113 11.99 14.75 -8.69
CA GLN A 113 11.91 14.56 -10.15
C GLN A 113 10.90 15.54 -10.77
N LEU A 114 9.76 15.76 -10.11
CA LEU A 114 8.77 16.74 -10.54
C LEU A 114 9.32 18.18 -10.51
N VAL A 115 10.06 18.54 -9.46
CA VAL A 115 10.70 19.86 -9.37
C VAL A 115 11.72 20.04 -10.50
N ALA A 116 12.51 19.00 -10.81
CA ALA A 116 13.46 19.04 -11.92
C ALA A 116 12.74 19.23 -13.28
N LEU A 117 11.67 18.48 -13.54
CA LEU A 117 10.87 18.59 -14.77
C LEU A 117 10.21 19.97 -14.93
N ALA A 118 9.68 20.53 -13.84
CA ALA A 118 9.09 21.86 -13.85
C ALA A 118 10.14 22.96 -14.09
N SER A 119 11.36 22.77 -13.60
CA SER A 119 12.46 23.73 -13.74
C SER A 119 13.14 23.65 -15.12
N SER A 120 13.07 22.50 -15.80
CA SER A 120 13.70 22.29 -17.12
C SER A 120 12.86 22.81 -18.30
N GLY A 121 11.72 23.45 -18.06
CA GLY A 121 10.88 24.07 -19.09
C GLY A 121 10.27 23.09 -20.11
N THR A 122 10.36 21.78 -19.85
CA THR A 122 9.87 20.74 -20.77
C THR A 122 8.43 20.36 -20.45
N MET A 123 7.54 21.35 -20.34
CA MET A 123 6.13 21.09 -20.62
C MET A 123 5.92 21.42 -22.09
N VAL A 124 5.94 20.38 -22.91
CA VAL A 124 5.64 20.46 -24.34
C VAL A 124 4.25 21.09 -24.49
N GLY A 125 4.19 22.22 -25.20
CA GLY A 125 2.94 22.87 -25.62
C GLY A 125 2.24 22.13 -26.76
#